data_AF-A0A523UVA2-F1
#
_entry.id   AF-A0A523UVA2-F1
#
_cell.length_a   1.000
_cell.length_b   1.000
_cell.length_c   1.000
_cell.angle_alpha   90.00
_cell.angle_beta   90.00
_cell.angle_gamma   90.00
#
_symmetry.space_group_name_H-M   'P 1'
#
loop_
_entity.id
_entity.type
_entity.pdbx_description
1 polymer ?
#
loop_
_entity_poly.entity_id
_entity_poly.type
_entity_poly.pdbx_seq_one_letter_code
_entity_poly.pdbx_strand_id
1 'polypeptide(L)'
;MAKRSTHRRIQGRIAGRTGRREVPIKGRRRLDVKKGHRATEIERSGSRAGIQKSLSRLKTQKGVKRELLVPQKDLSKAKEIAQKKDMTVLIQNLSRSRRRIVKRSR
;
A
#
# COMPACT_ATOMS: atom_id res chain seq x y z
N MET A 1 15.53 8.97 -13.34
CA MET A 1 14.14 8.48 -13.21
C MET A 1 13.34 9.33 -12.21
N ALA A 2 12.56 10.30 -12.68
CA ALA A 2 11.75 11.15 -11.81
C ALA A 2 10.64 10.32 -11.14
N LYS A 3 10.57 10.32 -9.81
CA LYS A 3 9.37 9.87 -9.08
C LYS A 3 8.19 10.68 -9.63
N ARG A 4 7.37 10.07 -10.49
CA ARG A 4 6.23 10.69 -11.19
C ARG A 4 5.48 11.58 -10.20
N SER A 5 5.46 12.89 -10.45
CA SER A 5 4.87 13.95 -9.60
C SER A 5 3.52 13.55 -8.96
N THR A 6 2.70 12.81 -9.70
CA THR A 6 1.42 12.27 -9.25
C THR A 6 1.53 11.31 -8.06
N HIS A 7 2.55 10.44 -7.98
CA HIS A 7 2.70 9.50 -6.86
C HIS A 7 2.94 10.28 -5.55
N ARG A 8 3.84 11.29 -5.59
CA ARG A 8 4.10 12.18 -4.44
C ARG A 8 2.85 13.00 -4.07
N ARG A 9 2.06 13.41 -5.07
CA ARG A 9 0.76 14.08 -4.85
C ARG A 9 -0.25 13.17 -4.14
N ILE A 10 -0.36 11.91 -4.54
CA ILE A 10 -1.24 10.92 -3.88
C ILE A 10 -0.76 10.70 -2.44
N GLN A 11 0.55 10.52 -2.21
CA GLN A 11 1.10 10.43 -0.85
C GLN A 11 0.71 11.64 -0.01
N GLY A 12 0.83 12.86 -0.56
CA GLY A 12 0.40 14.11 0.10
C GLY A 12 -1.08 14.10 0.47
N ARG A 13 -1.95 13.71 -0.47
CA ARG A 13 -3.40 13.63 -0.25
C ARG A 13 -3.77 12.62 0.85
N ILE A 14 -3.12 11.46 0.87
CA ILE A 14 -3.39 10.41 1.86
C ILE A 14 -2.86 10.82 3.23
N ALA A 15 -1.64 11.35 3.29
CA ALA A 15 -1.02 11.82 4.53
C ALA A 15 -1.86 12.95 5.15
N GLY A 16 -2.29 13.92 4.33
CA GLY A 16 -2.92 15.14 4.83
C GLY A 16 -1.97 15.93 5.74
N ARG A 17 -2.54 16.71 6.66
CA ARG A 17 -1.76 17.56 7.60
C ARG A 17 -0.97 16.76 8.63
N THR A 18 -1.49 15.62 9.08
CA THR A 18 -0.94 14.86 10.22
C THR A 18 -0.20 13.58 9.84
N GLY A 19 -0.28 13.16 8.57
CA GLY A 19 0.37 11.96 8.09
C GLY A 19 1.84 12.20 7.71
N ARG A 20 2.67 11.18 7.89
CA ARG A 20 4.06 11.18 7.45
C ARG A 20 4.17 10.47 6.10
N ARG A 21 4.97 11.03 5.20
CA ARG A 21 5.29 10.44 3.89
C ARG A 21 6.68 9.83 3.94
N GLU A 22 6.93 8.84 3.08
CA GLU A 22 8.25 8.24 2.89
C GLU A 22 8.90 7.78 4.20
N VAL A 23 8.11 7.15 5.07
CA VAL A 23 8.52 6.76 6.42
C VAL A 23 9.63 5.71 6.34
N PRO A 24 10.79 5.92 6.98
CA PRO A 24 11.89 4.96 6.92
C PRO A 24 11.49 3.63 7.56
N ILE A 25 11.89 2.53 6.93
CA ILE A 25 11.75 1.16 7.44
C ILE A 25 13.09 0.44 7.31
N LYS A 26 13.27 -0.67 8.05
CA LYS A 26 14.54 -1.43 8.08
C LYS A 26 15.07 -1.75 6.68
N GLY A 27 16.39 -1.60 6.52
CA GLY A 27 17.12 -1.91 5.29
C GLY A 27 17.09 -0.79 4.25
N ARG A 28 17.19 0.48 4.66
CA ARG A 28 17.21 1.66 3.77
C ARG A 28 15.98 1.76 2.84
N ARG A 29 14.85 1.20 3.26
CA ARG A 29 13.58 1.24 2.51
C ARG A 29 12.67 2.32 3.10
N ARG A 30 11.63 2.68 2.36
CA ARG A 30 10.62 3.66 2.77
C ARG A 30 9.22 3.09 2.54
N LEU A 31 8.32 3.36 3.50
CA LEU A 31 6.89 3.18 3.40
C LEU A 31 6.26 4.47 2.85
N ASP A 32 5.33 4.38 1.90
CA ASP A 32 4.79 5.56 1.24
C ASP A 32 4.11 6.53 2.20
N VAL A 33 3.16 6.05 3.02
CA VAL A 33 2.43 6.89 3.99
C VAL A 33 2.14 6.16 5.29
N LYS A 34 2.31 6.86 6.41
CA LYS A 34 1.78 6.46 7.73
C LYS A 34 0.95 7.59 8.31
N LYS A 35 -0.31 7.32 8.63
CA LYS A 35 -1.24 8.29 9.22
C LYS A 35 -1.99 7.65 10.39
N GLY A 36 -1.71 8.13 11.60
CA GLY A 36 -2.22 7.52 12.83
C GLY A 36 -1.98 6.02 12.85
N HIS A 37 -3.04 5.25 13.09
CA HIS A 37 -3.01 3.79 13.14
C HIS A 37 -3.19 3.10 11.76
N ARG A 38 -2.69 3.74 10.69
CA ARG A 38 -2.78 3.24 9.32
C ARG A 38 -1.47 3.41 8.55
N ALA A 39 -1.09 2.37 7.81
CA ALA A 39 0.01 2.35 6.87
C ALA A 39 -0.50 2.11 5.45
N THR A 40 -0.06 2.91 4.49
CA THR A 40 -0.53 2.86 3.11
C THR A 40 0.63 2.79 2.12
N GLU A 41 0.55 1.89 1.15
CA GLU A 41 1.41 1.85 -0.05
C GLU A 41 0.59 2.12 -1.32
N ILE A 42 1.23 2.73 -2.32
CA ILE A 42 0.60 3.09 -3.59
C ILE A 42 1.38 2.45 -4.73
N GLU A 43 0.84 1.39 -5.31
CA GLU A 43 1.41 0.75 -6.48
C GLU A 43 0.63 1.18 -7.73
N ARG A 44 1.28 1.85 -8.68
CA ARG A 44 0.60 2.40 -9.88
C ARG A 44 0.85 1.62 -11.16
N SER A 45 1.88 0.79 -11.18
CA SER A 45 2.25 0.04 -12.39
C SER A 45 1.34 -1.16 -12.65
N GLY A 46 0.71 -1.69 -11.60
CA GLY A 46 -0.02 -2.96 -11.68
C GLY A 46 0.88 -4.19 -11.86
N SER A 47 2.21 -3.99 -11.83
CA SER A 47 3.17 -5.08 -11.97
C SER A 47 3.13 -6.00 -10.75
N ARG A 48 3.27 -7.30 -11.00
CA ARG A 48 3.30 -8.32 -9.93
C ARG A 48 4.43 -8.04 -8.94
N ALA A 49 5.62 -7.67 -9.44
CA ALA A 49 6.78 -7.33 -8.62
C ALA A 49 6.53 -6.08 -7.76
N GLY A 50 5.91 -5.03 -8.32
CA GLY A 50 5.57 -3.81 -7.58
C GLY A 50 4.56 -4.06 -6.46
N ILE A 51 3.51 -4.85 -6.75
CA ILE A 51 2.51 -5.24 -5.75
C ILE A 51 3.17 -6.06 -4.63
N GLN A 52 4.00 -7.05 -4.98
CA GLN A 52 4.71 -7.85 -3.98
C GLN A 52 5.63 -7.00 -3.10
N LYS A 53 6.37 -6.06 -3.69
CA LYS A 53 7.26 -5.14 -2.98
C LYS A 53 6.48 -4.26 -2.00
N SER A 54 5.37 -3.69 -2.46
CA SER A 54 4.47 -2.86 -1.65
C SER A 54 3.90 -3.65 -0.46
N LEU A 55 3.40 -4.87 -0.69
CA LEU A 55 2.91 -5.74 0.37
C LEU A 55 4.00 -6.13 1.37
N SER A 56 5.23 -6.41 0.90
CA SER A 56 6.37 -6.70 1.78
C SER A 56 6.74 -5.50 2.65
N ARG A 57 6.60 -4.26 2.17
CA ARG A 57 6.76 -3.05 3.00
C ARG A 57 5.65 -2.94 4.03
N LEU A 58 4.40 -3.13 3.65
CA LEU A 58 3.26 -3.12 4.57
C LEU A 58 3.37 -4.19 5.67
N LYS A 59 3.91 -5.37 5.36
CA LYS A 59 4.11 -6.46 6.33
C LYS A 59 5.04 -6.07 7.49
N THR A 60 5.94 -5.09 7.29
CA THR A 60 6.81 -4.56 8.36
C THR A 60 6.02 -3.76 9.41
N GLN A 61 4.84 -3.25 9.06
CA GLN A 61 4.04 -2.44 9.96
C GLN A 61 3.17 -3.36 10.81
N LYS A 62 3.56 -3.54 12.07
CA LYS A 62 2.80 -4.29 13.09
C LYS A 62 1.82 -3.37 13.81
N GLY A 63 0.77 -3.94 14.40
CA GLY A 63 -0.25 -3.22 15.14
C GLY A 63 -1.22 -2.40 14.28
N VAL A 64 -0.83 -1.88 13.12
CA VAL A 64 -1.65 -0.93 12.34
C VAL A 64 -2.50 -1.55 11.23
N LYS A 65 -3.53 -0.82 10.77
CA LYS A 65 -4.29 -1.15 9.57
C LYS A 65 -3.41 -0.95 8.32
N ARG A 66 -3.30 -1.97 7.47
CA ARG A 66 -2.50 -1.95 6.24
C ARG A 66 -3.42 -1.69 5.04
N GLU A 67 -3.09 -0.71 4.21
CA GLU A 67 -3.82 -0.31 3.01
C GLU A 67 -2.89 -0.37 1.79
N LEU A 68 -3.32 -1.03 0.71
CA LEU A 68 -2.64 -1.02 -0.58
C LEU A 68 -3.56 -0.37 -1.61
N LEU A 69 -3.09 0.69 -2.27
CA LEU A 69 -3.78 1.31 -3.40
C LEU A 69 -3.18 0.82 -4.73
N VAL A 70 -4.04 0.33 -5.62
CA VAL A 70 -3.67 -0.18 -6.95
C VAL A 70 -4.57 0.37 -8.06
N PRO A 71 -4.21 0.27 -9.35
CA PRO A 71 -5.16 0.50 -10.44
C PRO A 71 -6.35 -0.45 -10.32
N GLN A 72 -7.53 -0.02 -10.78
CA GLN A 72 -8.76 -0.79 -10.64
C GLN A 72 -8.68 -2.20 -11.25
N LYS A 73 -8.04 -2.32 -12.42
CA LYS A 73 -7.82 -3.60 -13.12
C LYS A 73 -6.97 -4.59 -12.32
N ASP A 74 -6.17 -4.11 -11.37
CA ASP A 74 -5.23 -4.93 -10.60
C ASP A 74 -5.76 -5.33 -9.21
N LEU A 75 -7.00 -4.98 -8.86
CA LEU A 75 -7.60 -5.34 -7.58
C LEU A 75 -7.59 -6.85 -7.31
N SER A 76 -8.03 -7.66 -8.28
CA SER A 76 -8.07 -9.13 -8.14
C SER A 76 -6.66 -9.71 -8.04
N LYS A 77 -5.76 -9.29 -8.91
CA LYS A 77 -4.34 -9.67 -8.89
C LYS A 77 -3.68 -9.33 -7.54
N ALA A 78 -3.94 -8.14 -7.00
CA ALA A 78 -3.41 -7.74 -5.71
C ALA A 78 -3.97 -8.57 -4.55
N LYS A 79 -5.26 -8.93 -4.61
CA LYS A 79 -5.91 -9.82 -3.64
C LYS A 79 -5.24 -11.18 -3.59
N GLU A 80 -5.03 -11.81 -4.75
CA GLU A 80 -4.37 -13.13 -4.84
C GLU A 80 -2.94 -13.09 -4.29
N ILE A 81 -2.16 -12.06 -4.62
CA ILE A 81 -0.79 -11.91 -4.12
C ILE A 81 -0.78 -11.70 -2.60
N ALA A 82 -1.73 -10.91 -2.08
CA ALA A 82 -1.86 -10.69 -0.65
C ALA A 82 -2.29 -11.95 0.11
N GLN A 83 -3.19 -12.76 -0.44
CA GLN A 83 -3.57 -14.06 0.10
C GLN A 83 -2.36 -14.99 0.19
N LYS A 84 -1.56 -15.09 -0.88
CA LYS A 84 -0.32 -15.88 -0.90
C LYS A 84 0.74 -15.42 0.12
N LYS A 85 0.70 -14.14 0.53
CA LYS A 85 1.62 -13.58 1.54
C LYS A 85 1.15 -13.77 2.98
N ASP A 86 -0.02 -14.37 3.15
CA ASP A 86 -0.68 -14.64 4.42
C ASP A 86 -0.68 -13.40 5.34
N MET A 87 -1.35 -12.35 4.89
CA MET A 87 -1.43 -11.10 5.64
C MET A 87 -2.81 -10.46 5.58
N THR A 88 -3.19 -9.81 6.68
CA THR A 88 -4.40 -8.98 6.70
C THR A 88 -4.08 -7.61 6.10
N VAL A 89 -4.79 -7.25 5.02
CA VAL A 89 -4.61 -5.99 4.28
C VAL A 89 -5.91 -5.56 3.58
N LEU A 90 -6.17 -4.26 3.59
CA LEU A 90 -7.21 -3.62 2.79
C LEU A 90 -6.62 -3.22 1.44
N ILE A 91 -7.19 -3.70 0.34
CA ILE A 91 -6.78 -3.34 -1.02
C ILE A 91 -7.87 -2.45 -1.60
N GLN A 92 -7.51 -1.28 -2.11
CA GLN A 92 -8.45 -0.37 -2.75
C GLN A 92 -7.93 0.11 -4.10
N ASN A 93 -8.83 0.58 -4.96
CA ASN A 93 -8.41 1.28 -6.16
C ASN A 93 -7.91 2.70 -5.83
N LEU A 94 -7.16 3.32 -6.75
CA LEU A 94 -6.62 4.67 -6.57
C LEU A 94 -7.69 5.74 -6.22
N SER A 95 -8.93 5.58 -6.70
CA SER A 95 -10.06 6.46 -6.38
C SER A 95 -10.82 6.09 -5.10
N ARG A 96 -10.45 4.98 -4.43
CA ARG A 96 -11.06 4.44 -3.21
C ARG A 96 -12.54 4.04 -3.31
N SER A 97 -13.13 4.02 -4.51
CA SER A 97 -14.51 3.59 -4.73
C SER A 97 -14.73 2.09 -4.62
N ARG A 98 -13.71 1.27 -4.90
CA ARG A 98 -13.78 -0.20 -4.84
C ARG A 98 -12.71 -0.74 -3.91
N ARG A 99 -13.09 -1.74 -3.10
CA ARG A 99 -12.21 -2.38 -2.11
C ARG A 99 -12.32 -3.90 -2.09
N ARG A 100 -11.24 -4.53 -1.63
CA ARG A 100 -11.12 -5.97 -1.32
C ARG A 100 -10.39 -6.09 0.01
N ILE A 101 -10.95 -6.85 0.93
CA ILE A 101 -10.30 -7.14 2.22
C ILE A 101 -9.71 -8.53 2.12
N VAL A 102 -8.42 -8.65 2.44
CA VAL A 102 -7.76 -9.93 2.63
C VAL A 102 -7.57 -10.12 4.12
N LYS A 103 -8.01 -11.26 4.63
CA LYS A 103 -7.76 -11.72 6.01
C LYS A 103 -6.70 -12.80 5.95
N ARG A 104 -5.85 -12.85 6.98
CA ARG A 104 -4.94 -13.97 7.20
C ARG A 104 -5.75 -15.24 7.41
N SER A 105 -5.29 -16.38 6.88
CA SER A 105 -5.86 -17.66 7.30
C SER A 105 -5.54 -17.86 8.79
N ARG A 106 -6.54 -18.28 9.56
CA ARG A 106 -6.38 -18.55 10.99
C ARG A 106 -5.65 -19.86 11.18
#